data_AF-A0A1A2AXB2-F1
#
_entry.id   AF-A0A1A2AXB2-F1
#
_cell.length_a   1.000
_cell.length_b   1.000
_cell.length_c   1.000
_cell.angle_alpha   90.00
_cell.angle_beta   90.00
_cell.angle_gamma   90.00
#
_symmetry.space_group_name_H-M   'P 1'
#
loop_
_entity.id
_entity.type
_entity.pdbx_description
1 polymer ?
#
loop_
_entity_poly.entity_id
_entity_poly.type
_entity_poly.pdbx_seq_one_letter_code
_entity_poly.pdbx_strand_id
1 'polypeptide(L)' 'MKRFVAAGALALAGLMTIGVGVSSADTIQTEGSYPTREACQDAGPGVKASTPGNWNNFWCVLDRTAAGQWRLVLSN' A
#
# COMPACT_ATOMS: atom_id res chain seq x y z
N MET A 1 38.76 -6.83 -36.61
CA MET A 1 37.63 -7.74 -36.35
C MET A 1 37.19 -7.52 -34.90
N LYS A 2 36.17 -6.69 -34.65
CA LYS A 2 34.80 -7.13 -34.29
C LYS A 2 34.90 -8.19 -33.17
N ARG A 3 34.88 -7.81 -31.89
CA ARG A 3 33.64 -7.63 -31.13
C ARG A 3 33.97 -7.11 -29.71
N PHE A 4 33.96 -5.80 -29.50
CA PHE A 4 33.81 -5.20 -28.16
C PHE A 4 32.34 -5.26 -27.68
N VAL A 5 31.54 -6.18 -28.24
CA VAL A 5 30.08 -6.26 -28.08
C VAL A 5 29.69 -7.50 -27.28
N ALA A 6 30.45 -7.82 -26.23
CA ALA A 6 30.11 -8.93 -25.32
C ALA A 6 29.96 -8.49 -23.86
N ALA A 7 30.37 -7.26 -23.50
CA ALA A 7 30.27 -6.76 -22.13
C ALA A 7 28.99 -5.96 -21.85
N GLY A 8 28.29 -5.46 -22.88
CA GLY A 8 27.11 -4.60 -22.70
C GLY A 8 25.79 -5.34 -22.43
N ALA A 9 25.72 -6.64 -22.73
CA ALA A 9 24.45 -7.38 -22.69
C ALA A 9 24.08 -7.91 -21.30
N LEU A 10 25.05 -8.13 -20.40
CA LEU A 10 24.78 -8.68 -19.06
C LEU A 10 24.34 -7.61 -18.05
N ALA A 11 24.66 -6.33 -18.30
CA ALA A 11 24.29 -5.23 -17.40
C ALA A 11 22.81 -4.81 -17.52
N LEU A 12 22.12 -5.19 -18.60
CA LEU A 12 20.71 -4.88 -18.81
C LEU A 12 19.75 -5.93 -18.24
N ALA A 13 20.24 -7.13 -17.89
CA ALA A 13 19.41 -8.17 -17.25
C ALA A 13 19.23 -7.94 -15.73
N GLY A 14 20.12 -7.15 -15.09
CA GLY A 14 20.08 -6.92 -13.64
C GLY A 14 19.11 -5.84 -13.17
N LEU A 15 18.57 -5.01 -14.07
CA LEU A 15 17.72 -3.86 -13.72
C LEU A 15 16.21 -4.11 -13.84
N MET A 16 15.79 -5.34 -14.15
CA MET A 16 14.39 -5.65 -14.47
C MET A 16 13.72 -6.59 -13.46
N THR A 17 13.98 -6.48 -12.15
CA THR A 17 13.05 -7.06 -11.13
C THR A 17 13.10 -6.31 -9.80
N ILE A 18 13.11 -4.97 -9.82
CA ILE A 18 12.32 -4.25 -8.81
C ILE A 18 10.89 -4.20 -9.32
N GLY A 19 10.33 -5.39 -9.55
CA GLY A 19 8.90 -5.57 -9.53
C GLY A 19 8.49 -5.32 -8.10
N VAL A 20 8.31 -4.05 -7.74
CA VAL A 20 7.35 -3.70 -6.69
C VAL A 20 6.04 -4.18 -7.28
N GLY A 21 5.75 -5.46 -7.02
CA GLY A 21 4.43 -6.00 -7.19
C GLY A 21 3.55 -5.17 -6.26
N VAL A 22 3.03 -4.07 -6.78
CA VAL A 22 1.74 -3.58 -6.35
C VAL A 22 0.79 -4.69 -6.74
N SER A 23 0.72 -5.71 -5.90
CA SER A 23 -0.46 -6.55 -5.80
C SER A 23 -1.59 -5.55 -5.65
N SER A 24 -2.45 -5.50 -6.67
CA SER A 24 -3.67 -4.72 -6.70
C SER A 24 -4.61 -5.27 -5.64
N ALA A 25 -4.29 -5.01 -4.36
CA ALA A 25 -5.28 -5.04 -3.31
C ALA A 25 -5.97 -3.68 -3.43
N ASP A 26 -7.26 -3.69 -3.75
CA ASP A 26 -8.08 -2.50 -3.62
C ASP A 26 -7.87 -2.00 -2.20
N THR A 27 -7.27 -0.81 -2.08
CA THR A 27 -6.97 -0.19 -0.79
C THR A 27 -7.71 1.11 -0.74
N ILE A 28 -8.86 1.11 -0.05
CA ILE A 28 -9.60 2.34 0.15
C ILE A 28 -9.20 2.95 1.48
N GLN A 29 -8.84 4.22 1.41
CA GLN A 29 -8.70 5.05 2.57
C GLN A 29 -10.10 5.52 2.94
N THR A 30 -10.64 4.99 4.03
CA THR A 30 -11.95 5.44 4.53
C THR A 30 -11.84 6.89 5.01
N GLU A 31 -12.93 7.64 4.88
CA GLU A 31 -12.97 9.09 5.13
C GLU A 31 -12.83 9.47 6.62
N GLY A 32 -12.63 8.48 7.51
CA GLY A 32 -12.44 8.70 8.94
C GLY A 32 -10.99 9.03 9.30
N SER A 33 -10.77 10.21 9.88
CA SER A 33 -9.53 10.58 10.57
C SER A 33 -9.68 10.36 12.08
N TYR A 34 -8.72 9.67 12.68
CA TYR A 34 -8.69 9.30 14.09
C TYR A 34 -7.53 9.99 14.81
N PRO A 35 -7.71 10.50 16.03
CA PRO A 35 -6.66 11.20 16.76
C PRO A 35 -5.56 10.27 17.29
N THR A 36 -5.85 8.97 17.47
CA THR A 36 -4.90 7.98 17.99
C THR A 36 -4.97 6.68 17.18
N ARG A 37 -3.91 5.87 17.26
CA ARG A 37 -3.85 4.57 16.58
C ARG A 37 -4.88 3.61 17.17
N GLU A 38 -5.07 3.65 18.48
CA GLU A 38 -5.98 2.81 19.24
C GLU A 38 -7.43 3.07 18.82
N ALA A 39 -7.82 4.34 18.66
CA ALA A 39 -9.15 4.71 18.17
C ALA A 39 -9.39 4.20 16.74
N CYS A 40 -8.38 4.24 15.88
CA CYS A 40 -8.47 3.67 14.54
C CYS A 40 -8.62 2.13 14.59
N GLN A 41 -7.91 1.44 15.48
CA GLN A 41 -8.00 -0.02 15.61
C GLN A 41 -9.36 -0.48 16.16
N ASP A 42 -9.92 0.27 17.12
CA ASP A 42 -11.24 0.00 17.69
C ASP A 42 -12.38 0.26 16.69
N ALA A 43 -12.29 1.36 15.93
CA ALA A 43 -13.26 1.67 14.89
C ALA A 43 -13.15 0.75 13.66
N GLY A 44 -11.99 0.12 13.44
CA GLY A 44 -11.72 -0.69 12.26
C GLY A 44 -12.69 -1.82 11.94
N PRO A 45 -13.01 -2.74 12.86
CA PRO A 45 -14.01 -3.75 12.61
C PRO A 45 -15.39 -3.15 12.27
N GLY A 46 -15.79 -2.06 12.92
CA GLY A 46 -17.06 -1.38 12.66
C GLY A 46 -17.11 -0.70 11.29
N VAL A 47 -16.05 -0.01 10.92
CA VAL A 47 -15.91 0.64 9.60
C VAL A 47 -15.83 -0.40 8.49
N LYS A 48 -15.10 -1.50 8.70
CA LYS A 48 -15.06 -2.63 7.76
C LYS A 48 -16.44 -3.20 7.48
N ALA A 49 -17.28 -3.34 8.50
CA ALA A 49 -18.65 -3.84 8.36
C ALA A 49 -19.61 -2.82 7.72
N SER A 50 -19.36 -1.53 7.96
CA SER A 50 -20.22 -0.45 7.44
C SER A 50 -19.86 -0.02 6.02
N THR A 51 -18.61 -0.26 5.60
CA THR A 51 -18.13 0.16 4.28
C THR A 51 -18.52 -0.87 3.22
N PRO A 52 -19.29 -0.48 2.19
CA PRO A 52 -19.68 -1.40 1.13
C PRO A 52 -18.44 -1.84 0.34
N GLY A 53 -18.17 -3.13 0.39
CA GLY A 53 -17.03 -3.77 -0.29
C GLY A 53 -16.66 -5.06 0.43
N ASN A 54 -16.13 -6.01 -0.31
CA ASN A 54 -15.54 -7.19 0.32
C ASN A 54 -14.16 -6.75 0.81
N TRP A 55 -14.01 -6.45 2.10
CA TRP A 55 -12.71 -6.11 2.70
C TRP A 55 -12.27 -7.29 3.56
N ASN A 56 -11.04 -7.76 3.41
CA ASN A 56 -10.50 -8.85 4.24
C ASN A 56 -9.67 -8.31 5.41
N ASN A 57 -8.91 -7.25 5.15
CA ASN A 57 -7.97 -6.67 6.08
C ASN A 57 -8.28 -5.19 6.31
N PHE A 58 -7.86 -4.69 7.46
CA PHE A 58 -7.85 -3.26 7.75
C PHE A 58 -6.53 -2.91 8.43
N TRP A 59 -6.04 -1.69 8.21
CA TRP A 59 -4.87 -1.18 8.91
C TRP A 59 -4.99 0.32 9.16
N CYS A 60 -4.25 0.77 10.16
CA CYS A 60 -4.19 2.16 10.56
C CYS A 60 -2.86 2.76 10.09
N VAL A 61 -2.93 3.78 9.26
CA VAL A 61 -1.75 4.53 8.77
C VAL A 61 -1.83 5.96 9.25
N LEU A 62 -0.68 6.60 9.43
CA LEU A 62 -0.64 8.02 9.67
C LEU A 62 -1.12 8.76 8.41
N ASP A 63 -2.03 9.70 8.61
CA ASP A 63 -2.58 10.53 7.57
C ASP A 63 -1.49 11.50 7.09
N ARG A 64 -1.17 11.44 5.79
CA ARG A 64 -0.16 12.32 5.17
C ARG A 64 -0.68 13.73 4.90
N THR A 65 -1.99 13.91 4.93
CA THR A 65 -2.69 15.19 4.72
C THR A 65 -3.05 15.89 6.02
N ALA A 66 -3.25 15.14 7.11
CA ALA A 66 -3.52 15.64 8.45
C ALA A 66 -2.49 15.10 9.44
N ALA A 67 -1.39 15.84 9.64
CA ALA A 67 -0.31 15.44 10.52
C ALA A 67 -0.81 15.17 11.96
N GLY A 68 -0.52 13.97 12.48
CA GLY A 68 -0.96 13.52 13.80
C GLY A 68 -2.33 12.82 13.81
N GLN A 69 -3.02 12.77 12.68
CA GLN A 69 -4.22 11.93 12.52
C GLN A 69 -3.85 10.57 11.94
N TRP A 70 -4.67 9.58 12.24
CA TRP A 70 -4.63 8.23 11.73
C TRP A 70 -5.78 8.04 10.77
N ARG A 71 -5.54 7.34 9.67
CA ARG A 71 -6.58 6.97 8.71
C ARG A 71 -6.70 5.46 8.66
N LEU A 72 -7.93 5.00 8.55
CA LEU A 72 -8.22 3.60 8.39
C LEU A 72 -8.27 3.24 6.91
N VAL A 73 -7.47 2.24 6.55
CA VAL A 73 -7.40 1.71 5.20
C VAL A 73 -7.94 0.30 5.22
N LEU A 74 -8.89 0.04 4.34
CA LEU A 74 -9.43 -1.29 4.12
C LEU A 74 -8.72 -1.91 2.91
N SER A 75 -8.54 -3.22 2.95
CA SER A 75 -7.86 -3.98 1.90
C SER A 75 -8.55 -5.32 1.68
N ASN A 76 -8.67 -5.76 0.43
CA ASN A 76 -9.17 -7.08 0.06
C ASN A 76 -8.04 -8.05 -0.28
#